data_AF-A0A813E942-F1
#
_entry.id   AF-A0A813E942-F1
#
_cell.length_a   1.000
_cell.length_b   1.000
_cell.length_c   1.000
_cell.angle_alpha   90.00
_cell.angle_beta   90.00
_cell.angle_gamma   90.00
#
_symmetry.space_group_name_H-M   'P 1'
#
loop_
_entity.id
_entity.type
_entity.pdbx_description
1 polymer ?
#
loop_
_entity_poly.entity_id
_entity_poly.type
_entity_poly.pdbx_seq_one_letter_code
_entity_poly.pdbx_strand_id
1 'polypeptide(L)'
;MFGASRGYTSHGKPVRSAAKYERRAEEGEVHVVLCALDYKGTSCPLTCTMDGNNMAKLLQQCGVRDVSVMYDNQCTKVNVERKMREVASRCKDNDYFVFYYSGHGSNVPDLNGDEEDPRVPA
;
A
#
# COMPACT_ATOMS: atom_id res chain seq x y z
N MET A 1 35.62 -6.96 -15.65
CA MET A 1 35.54 -6.27 -14.36
C MET A 1 34.06 -6.09 -14.02
N PHE A 2 33.42 -7.08 -13.40
CA PHE A 2 32.03 -6.98 -12.93
C PHE A 2 32.06 -6.61 -11.46
N GLY A 3 31.54 -5.42 -11.12
CA GLY A 3 31.46 -4.93 -9.75
C GLY A 3 30.39 -5.69 -8.97
N ALA A 4 30.75 -6.18 -7.78
CA ALA A 4 29.85 -6.86 -6.87
C ALA A 4 28.74 -5.91 -6.39
N SER A 5 27.49 -6.36 -6.46
CA SER A 5 26.33 -5.69 -5.89
C SER A 5 26.42 -5.71 -4.36
N ARG A 6 26.29 -4.54 -3.72
CA ARG A 6 26.17 -4.43 -2.27
C ARG A 6 24.80 -4.99 -1.85
N GLY A 7 24.82 -6.07 -1.08
CA GLY A 7 23.61 -6.63 -0.47
C GLY A 7 22.98 -5.66 0.52
N TYR A 8 21.67 -5.50 0.43
CA TYR A 8 20.87 -4.78 1.41
C TYR A 8 20.60 -5.71 2.60
N THR A 9 21.10 -5.38 3.78
CA THR A 9 20.78 -6.11 5.03
C THR A 9 19.70 -5.36 5.80
N SER A 10 18.48 -5.90 5.82
CA SER A 10 17.39 -5.38 6.66
C SER A 10 17.68 -5.70 8.13
N HIS A 11 17.82 -4.68 8.97
CA HIS A 11 18.06 -4.81 10.42
C HIS A 11 16.77 -4.87 11.25
N GLY A 12 15.61 -4.99 10.61
CA GLY A 12 14.33 -5.19 11.29
C GLY A 12 14.25 -6.59 11.87
N LYS A 13 14.13 -6.71 13.19
CA LYS A 13 13.71 -7.98 13.81
C LYS A 13 12.32 -8.32 13.25
N PRO A 14 12.08 -9.52 12.72
CA PRO A 14 10.76 -9.90 12.25
C PRO A 14 9.76 -9.78 13.41
N VAL A 15 8.63 -9.13 13.13
CA VAL A 15 7.50 -9.09 14.08
C VAL A 15 7.11 -10.54 14.33
N ARG A 16 7.09 -10.98 15.60
CA ARG A 16 6.67 -12.35 15.93
C ARG A 16 5.27 -12.56 15.36
N SER A 17 5.11 -13.54 14.46
CA SER A 17 3.81 -13.98 14.01
C SER A 17 3.02 -14.42 15.25
N ALA A 18 1.97 -13.69 15.59
CA ALA A 18 0.93 -14.30 16.41
C ALA A 18 0.36 -15.45 15.58
N ALA A 19 0.16 -16.63 16.20
CA ALA A 19 -0.34 -17.86 15.54
C ALA A 19 -1.59 -17.64 14.65
N LYS A 20 -2.31 -16.53 14.85
CA LYS A 20 -3.47 -16.08 14.06
C LYS A 20 -3.14 -15.71 12.60
N TYR A 21 -1.93 -15.27 12.30
CA TYR A 21 -1.51 -14.86 10.95
C TYR A 21 -0.61 -15.89 10.25
N GLU A 22 -0.34 -17.04 10.87
CA GLU A 22 0.40 -18.15 10.25
C GLU A 22 -0.50 -19.02 9.38
N ARG A 23 -1.38 -18.41 8.57
CA ARG A 23 -1.93 -19.14 7.44
C ARG A 23 -0.84 -19.21 6.38
N ARG A 24 -0.51 -20.43 5.94
CA ARG A 24 0.27 -20.59 4.71
C ARG A 24 -0.40 -19.75 3.64
N ALA A 25 0.40 -19.07 2.83
CA ALA A 25 -0.15 -18.38 1.68
C ALA A 25 -0.83 -19.43 0.79
N GLU A 26 -2.16 -19.50 0.84
CA GLU A 26 -2.94 -20.37 -0.05
C GLU A 26 -2.86 -19.86 -1.49
N GLU A 27 -3.25 -20.69 -2.46
CA GLU A 27 -3.17 -20.42 -3.91
C GLU A 27 -4.16 -19.32 -4.40
N GLY A 28 -4.48 -18.32 -3.57
CA GLY A 28 -5.33 -17.19 -3.94
C GLY A 28 -4.61 -16.16 -4.82
N GLU A 29 -5.38 -15.39 -5.57
CA GLU A 29 -4.87 -14.29 -6.38
C GLU A 29 -4.55 -13.07 -5.49
N VAL A 30 -3.58 -12.27 -5.93
CA VAL A 30 -3.25 -10.99 -5.28
C VAL A 30 -3.87 -9.86 -6.10
N HIS A 31 -4.71 -9.07 -5.45
CA HIS A 31 -5.36 -7.89 -6.01
C HIS A 31 -4.81 -6.63 -5.36
N VAL A 32 -4.39 -5.65 -6.15
CA VAL A 32 -3.69 -4.47 -5.63
C VAL A 32 -4.35 -3.18 -6.07
N VAL A 33 -4.54 -2.27 -5.12
CA VAL A 33 -4.77 -0.84 -5.37
C VAL A 33 -3.54 -0.07 -4.90
N LEU A 34 -2.87 0.61 -5.82
CA LEU A 34 -1.66 1.37 -5.60
C LEU A 34 -1.95 2.86 -5.81
N CYS A 35 -1.69 3.67 -4.80
CA CYS A 35 -1.82 5.13 -4.85
C CYS A 35 -0.48 5.77 -4.50
N ALA A 36 -0.01 6.69 -5.34
CA ALA A 36 1.16 7.52 -5.04
C ALA A 36 0.92 8.98 -5.40
N LEU A 37 1.25 9.90 -4.50
CA LEU A 37 0.94 11.32 -4.62
C LEU A 37 2.20 12.18 -4.38
N ASP A 38 2.60 12.95 -5.39
CA ASP A 38 3.72 13.89 -5.33
C ASP A 38 3.28 15.29 -4.90
N TYR A 39 1.99 15.64 -5.02
CA TYR A 39 1.47 16.98 -4.66
C TYR A 39 2.24 18.12 -5.37
N LYS A 40 2.67 17.91 -6.62
CA LYS A 40 3.43 18.90 -7.39
C LYS A 40 2.63 20.20 -7.54
N GLY A 41 3.32 21.33 -7.40
CA GLY A 41 2.69 22.65 -7.47
C GLY A 41 1.94 23.09 -6.21
N THR A 42 1.99 22.30 -5.13
CA THR A 42 1.54 22.71 -3.79
C THR A 42 2.73 23.22 -2.96
N SER A 43 2.47 23.70 -1.74
CA SER A 43 3.51 24.11 -0.78
C SER A 43 4.30 22.94 -0.18
N CYS A 44 3.85 21.70 -0.37
CA CYS A 44 4.42 20.51 0.27
C CYS A 44 4.64 19.36 -0.74
N PRO A 45 5.49 19.54 -1.76
CA PRO A 45 5.73 18.50 -2.76
C PRO A 45 6.51 17.30 -2.19
N LEU A 46 6.28 16.13 -2.76
CA LEU A 46 6.94 14.85 -2.49
C LEU A 46 7.43 14.21 -3.79
N THR A 47 7.98 13.00 -3.68
CA THR A 47 8.48 12.18 -4.80
C THR A 47 7.96 10.73 -4.74
N CYS A 48 6.79 10.54 -4.13
CA CYS A 48 6.12 9.25 -3.90
C CYS A 48 5.84 8.44 -5.16
N THR A 49 5.75 9.07 -6.33
CA THR A 49 5.66 8.39 -7.63
C THR A 49 6.85 7.43 -7.84
N MET A 50 8.03 7.74 -7.30
CA MET A 50 9.17 6.81 -7.33
C MET A 50 8.88 5.52 -6.56
N ASP A 51 8.26 5.63 -5.38
CA ASP A 51 7.89 4.46 -4.58
C ASP A 51 6.79 3.65 -5.25
N GLY A 52 5.79 4.33 -5.84
CA GLY A 52 4.74 3.69 -6.62
C GLY A 52 5.30 2.90 -7.81
N ASN A 53 6.27 3.47 -8.54
CA ASN A 53 6.95 2.75 -9.63
C ASN A 53 7.77 1.56 -9.14
N ASN A 54 8.48 1.69 -8.01
CA ASN A 54 9.23 0.60 -7.41
C ASN A 54 8.31 -0.54 -6.97
N MET A 55 7.18 -0.22 -6.34
CA MET A 55 6.19 -1.21 -5.92
C MET A 55 5.52 -1.88 -7.14
N ALA A 56 5.13 -1.12 -8.17
CA ALA A 56 4.59 -1.69 -9.40
C ALA A 56 5.57 -2.69 -10.06
N LYS A 57 6.86 -2.36 -10.08
CA LYS A 57 7.91 -3.26 -10.58
C LYS A 57 8.06 -4.51 -9.72
N LEU A 58 8.02 -4.38 -8.40
CA LEU A 58 8.06 -5.52 -7.49
C LEU A 58 6.85 -6.45 -7.71
N LEU A 59 5.65 -5.90 -7.81
CA LEU A 59 4.42 -6.67 -8.07
C LEU A 59 4.51 -7.45 -9.38
N GLN A 60 5.06 -6.83 -10.43
CA GLN A 60 5.34 -7.51 -11.69
C GLN A 60 6.33 -8.67 -11.52
N GLN A 61 7.42 -8.46 -10.78
CA GLN A 61 8.42 -9.50 -10.49
C GLN A 61 7.84 -10.66 -9.66
N CYS A 62 6.87 -10.37 -8.79
CA CYS A 62 6.11 -11.36 -8.04
C CYS A 62 5.01 -12.07 -8.88
N GLY A 63 4.81 -11.68 -10.14
CA GLY A 63 3.80 -12.27 -11.02
C GLY A 63 2.36 -11.85 -10.71
N VAL A 64 2.16 -10.75 -9.96
CA VAL A 64 0.84 -10.21 -9.64
C VAL A 64 0.21 -9.62 -10.90
N ARG A 65 -1.02 -10.05 -11.22
CA ARG A 65 -1.69 -9.68 -12.48
C ARG A 65 -2.77 -8.62 -12.31
N ASP A 66 -3.43 -8.57 -11.16
CA ASP A 66 -4.49 -7.60 -10.89
C ASP A 66 -3.95 -6.41 -10.09
N VAL A 67 -3.45 -5.40 -10.81
CA VAL A 67 -2.86 -4.19 -10.22
C VAL A 67 -3.54 -2.96 -10.80
N SER A 68 -4.12 -2.15 -9.92
CA SER A 68 -4.73 -0.86 -10.24
C SER A 68 -3.87 0.28 -9.68
N VAL A 69 -3.22 1.02 -10.57
CA VAL A 69 -2.30 2.11 -10.20
C VAL A 69 -2.96 3.47 -10.44
N MET A 70 -2.86 4.37 -9.46
CA MET A 70 -3.32 5.75 -9.54
C MET A 70 -2.22 6.70 -9.03
N TYR A 71 -2.03 7.81 -9.75
CA TYR A 71 -1.08 8.86 -9.40
C TYR A 71 -1.74 10.22 -9.28
N ASP A 72 -1.29 11.04 -8.32
CA ASP A 72 -1.66 12.45 -8.15
C ASP A 72 -3.16 12.73 -8.35
N ASN A 73 -3.53 13.42 -9.43
CA ASN A 73 -4.90 13.84 -9.75
C ASN A 73 -5.87 12.67 -9.95
N GLN A 74 -5.37 11.45 -10.13
CA GLN A 74 -6.20 10.25 -10.17
C GLN A 74 -6.62 9.80 -8.77
N CYS A 75 -5.80 10.07 -7.75
CA CYS A 75 -6.00 9.66 -6.35
C CYS A 75 -7.02 10.52 -5.60
N THR A 76 -8.09 10.96 -6.27
CA THR A 76 -9.21 11.62 -5.59
C THR A 76 -9.94 10.61 -4.71
N LYS A 77 -10.55 11.06 -3.60
CA LYS A 77 -11.34 10.20 -2.70
C LYS A 77 -12.34 9.32 -3.47
N VAL A 78 -13.10 9.94 -4.36
CA VAL A 78 -14.12 9.25 -5.18
C VAL A 78 -13.48 8.17 -6.07
N ASN A 79 -12.35 8.45 -6.70
CA ASN A 79 -11.67 7.48 -7.56
C ASN A 79 -11.06 6.34 -6.76
N VAL A 80 -10.43 6.63 -5.62
CA VAL A 80 -9.84 5.62 -4.74
C VAL A 80 -10.93 4.69 -4.20
N GLU A 81 -12.01 5.23 -3.65
CA GLU A 81 -13.15 4.45 -3.15
C GLU A 81 -13.77 3.59 -4.25
N ARG A 82 -14.01 4.17 -5.43
CA ARG A 82 -14.53 3.43 -6.58
C ARG A 82 -13.60 2.28 -6.97
N LYS A 83 -12.29 2.54 -7.03
CA LYS A 83 -11.32 1.52 -7.43
C LYS A 83 -11.22 0.40 -6.40
N MET A 84 -11.26 0.72 -5.11
CA MET A 84 -11.31 -0.26 -4.04
C MET A 84 -12.55 -1.15 -4.16
N ARG A 85 -13.74 -0.58 -4.42
CA ARG A 85 -14.97 -1.36 -4.64
C ARG A 85 -14.88 -2.27 -5.87
N GLU A 86 -14.36 -1.75 -6.99
CA GLU A 86 -14.17 -2.53 -8.21
C GLU A 86 -13.22 -3.71 -8.00
N VAL A 87 -12.15 -3.51 -7.25
CA VAL A 87 -11.16 -4.56 -6.95
C VAL A 87 -11.73 -5.56 -5.93
N ALA A 88 -12.35 -5.08 -4.86
CA ALA A 88 -12.98 -5.91 -3.85
C ALA A 88 -14.07 -6.82 -4.44
N SER A 89 -14.81 -6.38 -5.46
CA SER A 89 -15.82 -7.22 -6.11
C SER A 89 -15.24 -8.40 -6.91
N ARG A 90 -13.93 -8.44 -7.14
CA ARG A 90 -13.24 -9.56 -7.79
C ARG A 90 -12.64 -10.55 -6.81
N CYS A 91 -12.41 -10.12 -5.56
CA CYS A 91 -11.84 -10.96 -4.52
C CYS A 91 -12.78 -12.12 -4.17
N LYS A 92 -12.19 -13.31 -4.07
CA LYS A 92 -12.83 -14.54 -3.61
C LYS A 92 -12.21 -14.97 -2.28
N ASP A 93 -12.72 -16.06 -1.73
CA ASP A 93 -12.11 -16.69 -0.57
C ASP A 93 -10.64 -17.02 -0.84
N ASN A 94 -9.79 -16.76 0.15
CA ASN A 94 -8.34 -16.96 0.13
C ASN A 94 -7.52 -16.03 -0.78
N ASP A 95 -8.14 -15.11 -1.52
CA ASP A 95 -7.41 -14.05 -2.22
C ASP A 95 -6.82 -13.02 -1.25
N TYR A 96 -5.80 -12.29 -1.73
CA TYR A 96 -5.15 -11.22 -0.99
C TYR A 96 -5.51 -9.88 -1.61
N PHE A 97 -6.03 -8.97 -0.80
CA PHE A 97 -6.16 -7.57 -1.19
C PHE A 97 -5.03 -6.75 -0.56
N VAL A 98 -4.30 -6.02 -1.40
CA VAL A 98 -3.23 -5.11 -0.99
C VAL A 98 -3.61 -3.69 -1.36
N PHE A 99 -3.67 -2.81 -0.36
CA PHE A 99 -3.73 -1.38 -0.57
C PHE A 99 -2.36 -0.77 -0.27
N TYR A 100 -1.72 -0.20 -1.28
CA TYR A 100 -0.45 0.49 -1.16
C TYR A 100 -0.65 1.99 -1.32
N TYR A 101 -0.12 2.77 -0.39
CA TYR A 101 -0.21 4.21 -0.38
C TYR A 101 1.17 4.83 -0.10
N SER A 102 1.60 5.76 -0.94
CA SER A 102 2.74 6.66 -0.66
C SER A 102 2.30 8.11 -0.87
N GLY A 103 2.36 8.92 0.18
CA GLY A 103 1.87 10.29 0.20
C GLY A 103 1.90 10.91 1.60
N HIS A 104 1.24 12.04 1.79
CA HIS A 104 1.13 12.70 3.09
C HIS A 104 0.15 11.95 4.01
N GLY A 105 0.50 11.89 5.30
CA GLY A 105 -0.43 11.52 6.37
C GLY A 105 -0.80 12.74 7.20
N SER A 106 -2.04 12.79 7.70
CA SER A 106 -2.45 13.74 8.72
C SER A 106 -3.15 12.97 9.83
N ASN A 107 -3.00 13.45 11.06
CA ASN A 107 -3.87 13.02 12.15
C ASN A 107 -5.19 13.79 12.03
N VAL A 108 -6.30 13.10 12.20
CA VAL A 108 -7.63 13.71 12.30
C VAL A 108 -8.11 13.45 13.74
N PRO A 109 -8.65 14.45 14.46
CA PRO A 109 -9.23 14.20 15.77
C PRO A 109 -10.31 13.12 15.69
N ASP A 110 -10.35 12.23 16.67
CA ASP A 110 -11.42 11.24 16.80
C ASP A 110 -12.69 11.97 17.26
N LEU A 111 -13.74 11.92 16.44
CA LEU A 111 -15.00 12.63 16.71
C LEU A 111 -16.10 11.71 17.27
N ASN A 112 -15.90 10.39 17.21
CA ASN A 112 -16.93 9.38 17.52
C ASN A 112 -16.45 8.29 18.48
N GLY A 113 -15.19 8.35 18.92
CA GLY A 113 -14.64 7.47 19.94
C GLY A 113 -14.38 6.05 19.46
N ASP A 114 -14.27 5.82 18.14
CA ASP A 114 -14.02 4.50 17.57
C ASP A 114 -12.54 4.19 17.34
N GLU A 115 -11.64 5.14 17.61
CA GLU A 115 -10.19 4.91 17.59
C GLU A 115 -9.68 4.50 18.99
N GLU A 116 -9.04 3.34 19.10
CA GLU A 116 -8.49 2.83 20.38
C GLU A 116 -7.17 3.55 20.81
N ASP A 117 -6.58 4.41 19.97
CA ASP A 117 -5.29 5.08 20.24
C ASP A 117 -5.46 6.43 20.97
N PRO A 118 -4.88 6.61 22.18
CA PRO A 118 -4.97 7.86 22.94
C PRO A 118 -4.21 9.06 22.34
N ARG A 119 -3.55 8.92 21.18
CA ARG A 119 -2.80 10.00 20.51
C ARG A 119 -3.65 10.91 19.62
N VAL A 120 -4.92 10.57 19.42
CA VAL A 120 -5.92 11.48 18.87
C VAL A 120 -6.75 12.05 20.03
N PRO A 121 -6.57 13.34 20.39
CA PRO A 121 -7.44 13.94 21.39
C PRO A 121 -8.87 13.97 20.86
N ALA A 122 -9.81 13.52 21.70
CA ALA A 122 -11.25 13.69 21.51
C ALA A 122 -11.65 15.18 21.43
#